data_AF-A0A3D1M273-F1
#
_entry.id   AF-A0A3D1M273-F1
#
_cell.length_a   1.000
_cell.length_b   1.000
_cell.length_c   1.000
_cell.angle_alpha   90.00
_cell.angle_beta   90.00
_cell.angle_gamma   90.00
#
_symmetry.space_group_name_H-M   'P 1'
#
loop_
_entity.id
_entity.type
_entity.pdbx_description
1 polymer ?
#
loop_
_entity_poly.entity_id
_entity_poly.type
_entity_poly.pdbx_seq_one_letter_code
_entity_poly.pdbx_strand_id
1 'polypeptide(L)'
;MSNPPFPPFDFDTSAISSKFAGRLKWIVLALILVPIVILVWLAKGMLTDFLWFSALGYEDIFITVLMSKIVLFLIGFLFVFALVSGNLFYINRKTTGPVEADIPDELMGILKKLILLGCLIVSLIVAIILGSMLASKWELFLRFTNAAEFGVNDPLYAKDISFYVFQLPIYSFLQGWFLATMAATIVATSALAFLNFTLRGAAFTLTTELRTQLIVLG
;
A
#
# COMPACT_ATOMS: atom_id res chain seq x y z
N MET A 1 41.40 47.14 1.83
CA MET A 1 41.61 45.95 0.98
C MET A 1 40.22 45.43 0.61
N SER A 2 39.76 45.66 -0.62
CA SER A 2 38.45 45.21 -1.11
C SER A 2 38.54 43.73 -1.51
N ASN A 3 37.74 42.86 -0.88
CA ASN A 3 37.68 41.45 -1.24
C ASN A 3 37.23 41.30 -2.71
N PRO A 4 37.89 40.45 -3.51
CA PRO A 4 37.47 40.22 -4.89
C PRO A 4 36.04 39.65 -4.92
N PRO A 5 35.22 40.04 -5.91
CA PRO A 5 33.87 39.50 -6.06
C PRO A 5 33.95 37.99 -6.33
N PHE A 6 33.08 37.23 -5.67
CA PHE A 6 32.99 35.79 -5.88
C PHE A 6 32.70 35.48 -7.36
N PRO A 7 33.36 34.47 -7.95
CA PRO A 7 33.08 34.06 -9.31
C PRO A 7 31.60 33.64 -9.45
N PRO A 8 30.96 33.91 -10.59
CA PRO A 8 29.57 33.54 -10.80
C PRO A 8 29.42 32.01 -10.75
N PHE A 9 28.47 31.54 -9.94
CA PHE A 9 28.12 30.12 -9.89
C PHE A 9 27.36 29.74 -11.17
N ASP A 10 28.05 29.08 -12.10
CA ASP A 10 27.46 28.60 -13.35
C ASP A 10 26.96 27.17 -13.16
N PHE A 11 25.65 27.00 -12.94
CA PHE A 11 25.02 25.69 -12.83
C PHE A 11 24.75 25.15 -14.24
N ASP A 12 25.71 24.42 -14.80
CA ASP A 12 25.58 23.81 -16.12
C ASP A 12 24.61 22.60 -16.07
N THR A 13 23.31 22.89 -16.16
CA THR A 13 22.22 21.90 -16.07
C THR A 13 22.16 20.95 -17.28
N SER A 14 22.83 21.31 -18.38
CA SER A 14 22.90 20.53 -19.62
C SER A 14 23.62 19.19 -19.44
N ALA A 15 24.64 19.17 -18.58
CA ALA A 15 25.43 17.98 -18.26
C ALA A 15 24.65 16.94 -17.43
N ILE A 16 23.65 17.37 -16.65
CA ILE A 16 22.79 16.49 -15.84
C ILE A 16 21.72 15.84 -16.73
N SER A 17 21.09 16.64 -17.60
CA SER A 17 20.02 16.19 -18.51
C SER A 17 20.50 15.12 -19.50
N SER A 18 21.67 15.29 -20.12
CA SER A 18 22.24 14.34 -21.08
C SER A 18 22.57 12.98 -20.46
N LYS A 19 23.08 12.96 -19.22
CA LYS A 19 23.33 11.72 -18.46
C LYS A 19 22.03 11.00 -18.09
N PHE A 20 20.99 11.76 -17.72
CA PHE A 20 19.70 11.18 -17.34
C PHE A 20 18.95 10.62 -18.55
N ALA A 21 19.00 11.27 -19.71
CA ALA A 21 18.37 10.79 -20.95
C ALA A 21 18.91 9.43 -21.41
N GLY A 22 20.22 9.19 -21.25
CA GLY A 22 20.83 7.89 -21.53
C GLY A 22 20.42 6.80 -20.54
N ARG A 23 20.29 7.13 -19.24
CA ARG A 23 19.88 6.20 -18.18
C ARG A 23 18.37 5.95 -18.16
N LEU A 24 17.56 6.88 -18.62
CA LEU A 24 16.10 6.78 -18.67
C LEU A 24 15.66 5.58 -19.51
N LYS A 25 16.35 5.29 -20.62
CA LYS A 25 16.09 4.09 -21.45
C LYS A 25 16.26 2.80 -20.65
N TRP A 26 17.31 2.71 -19.83
CA TRP A 26 17.57 1.55 -18.97
C TRP A 26 16.60 1.46 -17.80
N ILE A 27 16.18 2.60 -17.23
CA ILE A 27 15.17 2.66 -16.16
C ILE A 27 13.81 2.19 -16.70
N VAL A 28 13.38 2.67 -17.86
CA VAL A 28 12.13 2.24 -18.51
C VAL A 28 12.20 0.77 -18.90
N LEU A 29 13.33 0.31 -19.43
CA LEU A 29 13.53 -1.10 -19.73
C LEU A 29 13.44 -1.97 -18.47
N ALA A 30 14.09 -1.56 -17.38
CA ALA A 30 14.02 -2.28 -16.10
C ALA A 30 12.61 -2.29 -15.52
N LEU A 31 11.90 -1.15 -15.59
CA LEU A 31 10.51 -1.02 -15.12
C LEU A 31 9.56 -1.98 -15.82
N ILE A 32 9.82 -2.33 -17.09
CA ILE A 32 9.02 -3.28 -17.86
C ILE A 32 9.53 -4.72 -17.65
N LEU A 33 10.84 -4.94 -17.71
CA LEU A 33 11.43 -6.27 -17.71
C LEU A 33 11.32 -6.96 -16.34
N VAL A 34 11.50 -6.22 -15.24
CA VAL A 34 11.46 -6.77 -13.88
C VAL A 34 10.09 -7.41 -13.56
N PRO A 35 8.94 -6.72 -13.76
CA PRO A 35 7.63 -7.34 -13.57
C PRO A 35 7.42 -8.59 -14.43
N ILE A 36 7.87 -8.56 -15.70
CA ILE A 36 7.72 -9.70 -16.62
C ILE A 36 8.49 -10.92 -16.09
N VAL A 37 9.74 -10.73 -15.66
CA VAL A 37 10.56 -11.82 -15.11
C VAL A 37 9.90 -12.41 -13.86
N ILE A 38 9.39 -11.55 -12.97
CA ILE A 38 8.67 -11.99 -11.76
C ILE A 38 7.41 -12.80 -12.14
N LEU A 39 6.61 -12.30 -13.10
CA LEU A 39 5.40 -12.98 -13.56
C LEU A 39 5.71 -14.34 -14.19
N VAL A 40 6.75 -14.45 -15.01
CA VAL A 40 7.18 -15.73 -15.61
C VAL A 40 7.64 -16.70 -14.54
N TRP A 41 8.38 -16.25 -13.53
CA TRP A 41 8.84 -17.09 -12.43
C TRP A 41 7.66 -17.63 -11.60
N LEU A 42 6.70 -16.77 -11.26
CA LEU A 42 5.47 -17.15 -10.57
C LEU A 42 4.62 -18.13 -11.39
N ALA A 43 4.45 -17.86 -12.69
CA ALA A 43 3.68 -18.71 -13.59
C ALA A 43 4.29 -20.10 -13.72
N LYS A 44 5.62 -20.22 -13.78
CA LYS A 44 6.30 -21.52 -13.77
C LYS A 44 6.03 -22.32 -12.50
N GLY A 45 6.10 -21.67 -11.33
CA GLY A 45 5.77 -22.30 -10.06
C GLY A 45 4.33 -22.82 -10.05
N MET A 46 3.39 -21.95 -10.42
CA MET A 46 1.96 -22.28 -10.46
C MET A 46 1.63 -23.41 -11.44
N LEU A 47 2.27 -23.45 -12.61
CA LEU A 47 2.09 -24.53 -13.58
C LEU A 47 2.66 -25.86 -13.07
N THR A 48 3.82 -25.81 -12.39
CA THR A 48 4.44 -26.99 -11.80
C THR A 48 3.54 -27.59 -10.72
N ASP A 49 3.01 -26.74 -9.84
CA ASP A 49 2.08 -27.15 -8.79
C ASP A 49 0.80 -27.72 -9.41
N PHE A 50 0.22 -27.05 -10.40
CA PHE A 50 -0.99 -27.52 -11.09
C PHE A 50 -0.80 -28.91 -11.71
N LEU A 51 0.30 -29.14 -12.43
CA LEU A 51 0.61 -30.45 -13.03
C LEU A 51 0.82 -31.52 -11.95
N TRP A 52 1.43 -31.17 -10.82
CA TRP A 52 1.62 -32.08 -9.69
C TRP A 52 0.27 -32.47 -9.04
N PHE A 53 -0.60 -31.50 -8.78
CA PHE A 53 -1.94 -31.77 -8.24
C PHE A 53 -2.81 -32.57 -9.21
N SER A 54 -2.73 -32.28 -10.50
CA SER A 54 -3.45 -33.02 -11.55
C SER A 54 -2.95 -34.48 -11.64
N ALA A 55 -1.64 -34.71 -11.56
CA ALA A 55 -1.07 -36.06 -11.56
C ALA A 55 -1.52 -36.92 -10.37
N LEU A 56 -1.89 -36.29 -9.25
CA LEU A 56 -2.41 -36.96 -8.06
C LEU A 56 -3.95 -37.04 -8.02
N GLY A 57 -4.65 -36.47 -9.01
CA GLY A 57 -6.11 -36.40 -9.04
C GLY A 57 -6.71 -35.39 -8.05
N TYR A 58 -5.92 -34.44 -7.54
CA TYR A 58 -6.33 -33.42 -6.56
C TYR A 58 -6.42 -32.01 -7.16
N GLU A 59 -6.82 -31.90 -8.44
CA GLU A 59 -6.94 -30.62 -9.15
C GLU A 59 -7.91 -29.64 -8.44
N ASP A 60 -9.04 -30.14 -7.93
CA ASP A 60 -10.04 -29.33 -7.23
C ASP A 60 -9.48 -28.63 -5.99
N ILE A 61 -8.53 -29.27 -5.28
CA ILE A 61 -7.88 -28.69 -4.10
C ILE A 61 -7.04 -27.48 -4.54
N PHE A 62 -6.26 -27.63 -5.61
CA PHE A 62 -5.44 -26.55 -6.14
C PHE A 62 -6.30 -25.34 -6.55
N ILE A 63 -7.40 -25.58 -7.27
CA ILE A 63 -8.34 -24.53 -7.66
C ILE A 63 -8.95 -23.85 -6.44
N THR A 64 -9.34 -24.62 -5.42
CA THR A 64 -9.90 -24.08 -4.17
C THR A 64 -8.90 -23.17 -3.45
N VAL A 65 -7.63 -23.58 -3.36
CA VAL A 65 -6.55 -22.79 -2.75
C VAL A 65 -6.30 -21.51 -3.55
N LEU A 66 -6.21 -21.62 -4.88
CA LEU A 66 -5.93 -20.49 -5.77
C LEU A 66 -7.06 -19.45 -5.71
N MET A 67 -8.32 -19.89 -5.83
CA MET A 67 -9.48 -19.01 -5.76
C MET A 67 -9.59 -18.35 -4.39
N SER A 68 -9.32 -19.08 -3.30
CA SER A 68 -9.30 -18.51 -1.95
C SER A 68 -8.27 -17.39 -1.82
N LYS A 69 -7.05 -17.60 -2.33
CA LYS A 69 -6.00 -16.57 -2.35
C LYS A 69 -6.41 -15.34 -3.16
N ILE A 70 -6.99 -15.53 -4.35
CA ILE A 70 -7.42 -14.44 -5.23
C ILE A 70 -8.55 -13.64 -4.58
N VAL A 71 -9.57 -14.31 -4.04
CA VAL A 71 -10.72 -13.64 -3.40
C VAL A 71 -10.26 -12.84 -2.18
N LEU A 72 -9.43 -13.43 -1.31
CA LEU A 72 -8.90 -12.72 -0.15
C LEU A 72 -8.00 -11.55 -0.54
N PHE A 73 -7.17 -11.71 -1.57
CA PHE A 73 -6.38 -10.62 -2.11
C PHE A 73 -7.26 -9.47 -2.58
N LEU A 74 -8.29 -9.75 -3.39
CA LEU A 74 -9.18 -8.73 -3.93
C LEU A 74 -9.97 -8.02 -2.84
N ILE A 75 -10.50 -8.74 -1.85
CA ILE A 75 -11.21 -8.15 -0.72
C ILE A 75 -10.28 -7.22 0.07
N GLY A 76 -9.10 -7.70 0.45
CA GLY A 76 -8.12 -6.92 1.20
C GLY A 76 -7.61 -5.71 0.41
N PHE A 77 -7.28 -5.91 -0.87
CA PHE A 77 -6.83 -4.87 -1.78
C PHE A 77 -7.88 -3.77 -1.94
N LEU A 78 -9.12 -4.13 -2.27
CA LEU A 78 -10.19 -3.15 -2.49
C LEU A 78 -10.50 -2.38 -1.21
N PHE A 79 -10.56 -3.06 -0.07
CA PHE A 79 -10.78 -2.44 1.22
C PHE A 79 -9.69 -1.41 1.56
N VAL A 80 -8.42 -1.84 1.54
CA VAL A 80 -7.28 -0.98 1.86
C VAL A 80 -7.14 0.14 0.85
N PHE A 81 -7.29 -0.15 -0.45
CA PHE A 81 -7.21 0.86 -1.50
C PHE A 81 -8.28 1.93 -1.32
N ALA A 82 -9.54 1.55 -1.12
CA ALA A 82 -10.63 2.49 -0.90
C ALA A 82 -10.39 3.35 0.35
N LEU A 83 -9.96 2.72 1.45
CA LEU A 83 -9.71 3.39 2.71
C LEU A 83 -8.55 4.39 2.59
N VAL A 84 -7.39 3.95 2.09
CA VAL A 84 -6.19 4.78 1.96
C VAL A 84 -6.42 5.88 0.93
N SER A 85 -6.87 5.56 -0.29
CA SER A 85 -7.10 6.56 -1.33
C SER A 85 -8.16 7.58 -0.95
N GLY A 86 -9.26 7.16 -0.30
CA GLY A 86 -10.30 8.05 0.20
C GLY A 86 -9.76 9.03 1.24
N ASN A 87 -8.96 8.54 2.19
CA ASN A 87 -8.33 9.38 3.22
C ASN A 87 -7.28 10.34 2.62
N LEU A 88 -6.41 9.89 1.71
CA LEU A 88 -5.45 10.77 1.05
C LEU A 88 -6.14 11.83 0.20
N PHE A 89 -7.20 11.49 -0.52
CA PHE A 89 -7.96 12.46 -1.33
C PHE A 89 -8.65 13.50 -0.45
N TYR A 90 -9.25 13.08 0.67
CA TYR A 90 -9.86 13.98 1.66
C TYR A 90 -8.83 14.98 2.21
N ILE A 91 -7.67 14.48 2.69
CA ILE A 91 -6.61 15.33 3.24
C ILE A 91 -5.98 16.20 2.18
N ASN A 92 -5.71 15.69 0.98
CA ASN A 92 -5.17 16.52 -0.09
C ASN A 92 -6.08 17.72 -0.40
N ARG A 93 -7.40 17.51 -0.45
CA ARG A 93 -8.37 18.57 -0.69
C ARG A 93 -8.41 19.61 0.42
N LYS A 94 -8.31 19.18 1.69
CA LYS A 94 -8.36 20.05 2.88
C LYS A 94 -7.06 20.79 3.14
N THR A 95 -5.94 20.14 2.84
CA THR A 95 -4.61 20.70 3.03
C THR A 95 -4.18 21.49 1.80
N THR A 96 -4.88 21.50 0.67
CA THR A 96 -4.63 22.41 -0.47
C THR A 96 -5.13 23.83 -0.15
N GLY A 97 -4.29 24.84 -0.31
CA GLY A 97 -4.49 26.25 0.09
C GLY A 97 -3.44 27.16 -0.55
N PRO A 98 -3.50 28.48 -0.33
CA PRO A 98 -2.63 29.45 -1.02
C PRO A 98 -1.16 29.13 -0.77
N VAL A 99 -0.37 29.10 -1.84
CA VAL A 99 1.07 28.89 -1.76
C VAL A 99 1.69 30.27 -1.62
N GLU A 100 2.38 30.53 -0.50
CA GLU A 100 3.10 31.80 -0.29
C GLU A 100 4.42 31.87 -1.07
N ALA A 101 4.89 30.73 -1.61
CA ALA A 101 6.01 30.70 -2.53
C ALA A 101 5.59 31.21 -3.92
N ASP A 102 6.41 32.09 -4.49
CA ASP A 102 6.26 32.67 -5.83
C ASP A 102 6.57 31.59 -6.89
N ILE A 103 5.64 30.64 -7.06
CA ILE A 103 5.75 29.54 -8.02
C ILE A 103 4.94 29.90 -9.27
N PRO A 104 5.53 29.87 -10.47
CA PRO A 104 4.82 30.05 -11.74
C PRO A 104 3.58 29.15 -11.84
N ASP A 105 2.45 29.70 -12.30
CA ASP A 105 1.16 28.99 -12.39
C ASP A 105 1.24 27.66 -13.17
N GLU A 106 2.15 27.58 -14.16
CA GLU A 106 2.39 26.38 -14.96
C GLU A 106 2.97 25.21 -14.13
N LEU A 107 3.90 25.50 -13.21
CA LEU A 107 4.50 24.51 -12.32
C LEU A 107 3.51 24.04 -11.25
N MET A 108 2.60 24.90 -10.81
CA MET A 108 1.54 24.56 -9.87
C MET A 108 0.60 23.48 -10.42
N GLY A 109 0.28 23.55 -11.73
CA GLY A 109 -0.54 22.55 -12.42
C GLY A 109 0.13 21.18 -12.49
N ILE A 110 1.43 21.15 -12.77
CA ILE A 110 2.23 19.91 -12.81
C ILE A 110 2.35 19.31 -11.41
N LEU A 111 2.60 20.13 -10.39
CA LEU A 111 2.75 19.69 -9.00
C LEU A 111 1.47 19.03 -8.47
N LYS A 112 0.29 19.61 -8.73
CA LYS A 112 -0.99 19.01 -8.35
C LYS A 112 -1.22 17.64 -8.98
N LYS A 113 -0.88 17.48 -10.26
CA LYS A 113 -0.95 16.18 -10.95
C LYS A 113 0.04 15.18 -10.38
N LEU A 114 1.27 15.62 -10.07
CA LEU A 114 2.30 14.78 -9.48
C LEU A 114 1.91 14.29 -8.08
N ILE A 115 1.34 15.16 -7.25
CA ILE A 115 0.83 14.80 -5.92
C ILE A 115 -0.32 13.79 -6.04
N LEU A 116 -1.29 14.03 -6.93
CA LEU A 116 -2.39 13.07 -7.16
C LEU A 116 -1.88 11.71 -7.64
N LEU A 117 -0.93 11.70 -8.58
CA LEU A 117 -0.32 10.48 -9.07
C LEU A 117 0.46 9.77 -7.95
N GLY A 118 1.21 10.52 -7.13
CA GLY A 118 1.91 10.00 -5.96
C GLY A 118 0.95 9.37 -4.95
N CYS A 119 -0.16 10.04 -4.62
CA CYS A 119 -1.20 9.49 -3.74
C CYS A 119 -1.77 8.18 -4.28
N LEU A 120 -2.03 8.09 -5.59
CA LEU A 120 -2.56 6.89 -6.23
C LEU A 120 -1.53 5.75 -6.17
N ILE A 121 -0.26 6.03 -6.49
CA ILE A 121 0.82 5.04 -6.44
C ILE A 121 1.03 4.53 -5.01
N VAL A 122 1.08 5.42 -4.01
CA VAL A 122 1.24 5.04 -2.60
C VAL A 122 0.05 4.19 -2.15
N SER A 123 -1.18 4.59 -2.46
CA SER A 123 -2.38 3.82 -2.12
C SER A 123 -2.35 2.43 -2.75
N LEU A 124 -1.92 2.33 -4.01
CA LEU A 124 -1.82 1.06 -4.73
C LEU A 124 -0.76 0.14 -4.11
N ILE A 125 0.42 0.67 -3.77
CA ILE A 125 1.49 -0.10 -3.13
C ILE A 125 1.04 -0.63 -1.76
N VAL A 126 0.46 0.23 -0.92
CA VAL A 126 -0.01 -0.17 0.41
C VAL A 126 -1.14 -1.21 0.31
N ALA A 127 -2.07 -1.03 -0.62
CA ALA A 127 -3.16 -1.97 -0.86
C ALA A 127 -2.66 -3.33 -1.37
N ILE A 128 -1.65 -3.36 -2.25
CA ILE A 128 -1.03 -4.61 -2.70
C ILE A 128 -0.39 -5.32 -1.52
N ILE A 129 0.42 -4.63 -0.71
CA ILE A 129 1.13 -5.25 0.42
C ILE A 129 0.14 -5.83 1.43
N LEU A 130 -0.81 -5.03 1.91
CA LEU A 130 -1.77 -5.47 2.93
C LEU A 130 -2.80 -6.47 2.38
N GLY A 131 -3.20 -6.34 1.12
CA GLY A 131 -4.03 -7.35 0.43
C GLY A 131 -3.32 -8.69 0.28
N SER A 132 -2.03 -8.68 -0.08
CA SER A 132 -1.20 -9.90 -0.15
C SER A 132 -1.00 -10.56 1.21
N MET A 133 -0.92 -9.79 2.30
CA MET A 133 -0.89 -10.36 3.66
C MET A 133 -2.17 -11.14 3.97
N LEU A 134 -3.34 -10.63 3.57
CA LEU A 134 -4.63 -11.31 3.76
C LEU A 134 -4.70 -12.61 2.95
N ALA A 135 -4.30 -12.56 1.67
CA ALA A 135 -4.22 -13.71 0.79
C ALA A 135 -3.25 -14.79 1.28
N SER A 136 -2.16 -14.39 1.93
CA SER A 136 -1.17 -15.33 2.50
C SER A 136 -1.73 -16.16 3.65
N LYS A 137 -2.82 -15.72 4.29
CA LYS A 137 -3.52 -16.43 5.37
C LYS A 137 -4.73 -17.24 4.88
N TRP A 138 -4.75 -17.63 3.62
CA TRP A 138 -5.83 -18.44 3.02
C TRP A 138 -6.20 -19.69 3.83
N GLU A 139 -5.22 -20.41 4.39
CA GLU A 139 -5.49 -21.61 5.21
C GLU A 139 -6.33 -21.29 6.45
N LEU A 140 -6.02 -20.17 7.10
CA LEU A 140 -6.70 -19.74 8.30
C LEU A 140 -8.15 -19.39 7.98
N PHE A 141 -8.41 -18.70 6.85
CA PHE A 141 -9.76 -18.44 6.35
C PHE A 141 -10.52 -19.72 5.99
N LEU A 142 -9.89 -20.67 5.31
CA LEU A 142 -10.54 -21.94 4.97
C LEU A 142 -10.89 -22.78 6.20
N ARG A 143 -10.04 -22.78 7.23
CA ARG A 143 -10.29 -23.45 8.50
C ARG A 143 -11.47 -22.84 9.27
N PHE A 144 -11.66 -21.53 9.14
CA PHE A 144 -12.79 -20.83 9.75
C PHE A 144 -14.10 -21.10 9.02
N THR A 145 -14.11 -21.07 7.68
CA THR A 145 -15.32 -21.34 6.91
C THR A 145 -15.75 -22.80 6.98
N ASN A 146 -14.79 -23.72 7.13
CA ASN A 146 -15.03 -25.16 7.28
C ASN A 146 -14.78 -25.63 8.72
N ALA A 147 -15.09 -24.80 9.71
CA ALA A 147 -14.89 -25.16 11.13
C ALA A 147 -15.76 -26.36 11.52
N ALA A 148 -15.18 -27.31 12.24
CA ALA A 148 -15.88 -28.47 12.80
C ALA A 148 -16.00 -28.35 14.32
N GLU A 149 -17.09 -28.87 14.88
CA GLU A 149 -17.32 -28.89 16.33
C GLU A 149 -16.59 -30.07 16.97
N PHE A 150 -16.04 -29.86 18.17
CA PHE A 150 -15.39 -30.92 18.95
C PHE A 150 -16.35 -31.60 19.93
N GLY A 151 -17.47 -30.95 20.28
CA GLY A 151 -18.46 -31.46 21.23
C GLY A 151 -17.98 -31.39 22.68
N VAL A 152 -16.92 -30.64 22.96
CA VAL A 152 -16.33 -30.49 24.28
C VAL A 152 -16.26 -29.00 24.60
N ASN A 153 -17.01 -28.59 25.61
CA ASN A 153 -17.06 -27.21 26.07
C ASN A 153 -16.03 -26.96 27.16
N ASP A 154 -15.38 -25.80 27.08
CA ASP A 154 -14.55 -25.27 28.15
C ASP A 154 -15.41 -24.99 29.41
N PRO A 155 -15.00 -25.47 30.60
CA PRO A 155 -15.68 -25.18 31.86
C PRO A 155 -15.77 -23.69 32.24
N LEU A 156 -14.83 -22.85 31.78
CA LEU A 156 -14.77 -21.45 32.20
C LEU A 156 -15.68 -20.54 31.37
N TYR A 157 -15.62 -20.65 30.04
CA TYR A 157 -16.36 -19.77 29.13
C TYR A 157 -17.56 -20.45 28.42
N ALA A 158 -17.80 -21.74 28.68
CA ALA A 158 -18.85 -22.53 28.04
C ALA A 158 -18.83 -22.43 26.50
N LYS A 159 -17.62 -22.33 25.94
CA LYS A 159 -17.38 -22.34 24.48
C LYS A 159 -16.79 -23.67 24.07
N ASP A 160 -17.21 -24.18 22.92
CA ASP A 160 -16.61 -25.38 22.33
C ASP A 160 -15.14 -25.09 21.97
N ILE A 161 -14.29 -26.12 22.07
CA ILE A 161 -12.87 -26.03 21.71
C ILE A 161 -12.67 -25.53 20.27
N SER A 162 -13.63 -25.78 19.36
CA SER A 162 -13.63 -25.27 17.98
C SER A 162 -13.50 -23.76 17.90
N PHE A 163 -14.05 -23.02 18.87
CA PHE A 163 -13.90 -21.57 18.95
C PHE A 163 -12.42 -21.16 19.03
N TYR A 164 -11.64 -21.81 19.90
CA TYR A 164 -10.25 -21.47 20.14
C TYR A 164 -9.32 -21.92 19.02
N VAL A 165 -9.64 -23.02 18.35
CA VAL A 165 -8.81 -23.59 17.28
C VAL A 165 -9.08 -22.92 15.93
N PHE A 166 -10.34 -22.62 15.61
CA PHE A 166 -10.73 -22.15 14.28
C PHE A 166 -11.10 -20.66 14.24
N GLN A 167 -11.80 -20.14 15.26
CA GLN A 167 -12.33 -18.78 15.21
C GLN A 167 -11.40 -17.74 15.83
N LEU A 168 -10.84 -18.03 17.01
CA LEU A 168 -9.95 -17.12 17.73
C LEU A 168 -8.73 -16.67 16.89
N PRO A 169 -8.04 -17.56 16.15
CA PRO A 169 -6.90 -17.14 15.32
C PRO A 169 -7.32 -16.13 14.24
N ILE A 170 -8.52 -16.28 13.65
CA ILE A 170 -9.06 -15.31 12.68
C ILE A 170 -9.28 -13.97 13.30
N TYR A 171 -9.96 -13.91 14.45
CA TYR A 171 -10.27 -12.64 15.09
C TYR A 171 -9.00 -11.90 15.48
N SER A 172 -8.02 -12.62 16.05
CA SER A 172 -6.72 -12.02 16.39
C SER A 172 -5.97 -11.50 15.17
N PHE A 173 -5.98 -12.25 14.07
CA PHE A 173 -5.34 -11.85 12.82
C PHE A 173 -6.03 -10.64 12.19
N LEU A 174 -7.36 -10.66 12.07
CA LEU A 174 -8.13 -9.55 11.52
C LEU A 174 -7.93 -8.29 12.35
N GLN A 175 -7.97 -8.38 13.67
CA GLN A 175 -7.70 -7.24 14.55
C GLN A 175 -6.32 -6.63 14.29
N GLY A 176 -5.27 -7.46 14.24
CA GLY A 176 -3.92 -6.98 13.92
C GLY A 176 -3.82 -6.37 12.52
N TRP A 177 -4.47 -6.97 11.53
CA TRP A 177 -4.49 -6.48 10.16
C TRP A 177 -5.24 -5.15 10.01
N PHE A 178 -6.38 -4.98 10.70
CA PHE A 178 -7.10 -3.71 10.76
C PHE A 178 -6.24 -2.62 11.40
N LEU A 179 -5.61 -2.91 12.55
CA LEU A 179 -4.70 -1.95 13.21
C LEU A 179 -3.54 -1.55 12.29
N ALA A 180 -2.92 -2.51 11.60
CA ALA A 180 -1.87 -2.22 10.62
C ALA A 180 -2.37 -1.34 9.46
N THR A 181 -3.59 -1.58 8.97
CA THR A 181 -4.23 -0.79 7.92
C THR A 181 -4.49 0.65 8.37
N MET A 182 -5.03 0.83 9.58
CA MET A 182 -5.29 2.16 10.15
C MET A 182 -3.98 2.91 10.40
N ALA A 183 -2.97 2.26 10.98
CA ALA A 183 -1.65 2.84 11.19
C ALA A 183 -0.99 3.25 9.86
N ALA A 184 -1.02 2.39 8.84
CA ALA A 184 -0.51 2.71 7.50
C ALA A 184 -1.23 3.92 6.88
N THR A 185 -2.55 4.03 7.08
CA THR A 185 -3.34 5.16 6.60
C THR A 185 -2.93 6.45 7.30
N ILE A 186 -2.78 6.44 8.62
CA ILE A 186 -2.31 7.59 9.41
C ILE A 186 -0.93 8.04 8.91
N VAL A 187 0.00 7.11 8.72
CA VAL A 187 1.34 7.42 8.22
C VAL A 187 1.28 8.04 6.84
N ALA A 188 0.49 7.47 5.93
CA ALA A 188 0.35 7.96 4.56
C ALA A 188 -0.27 9.36 4.50
N THR A 189 -1.34 9.63 5.25
CA THR A 189 -1.95 10.96 5.28
C THR A 189 -1.08 11.99 5.99
N SER A 190 -0.38 11.61 7.06
CA SER A 190 0.56 12.49 7.77
C SER A 190 1.73 12.88 6.86
N ALA A 191 2.31 11.92 6.13
CA ALA A 191 3.38 12.17 5.17
C ALA A 191 2.92 13.11 4.05
N LEU A 192 1.69 12.92 3.53
CA LEU A 192 1.11 13.80 2.52
C LEU A 192 0.88 15.21 3.05
N ALA A 193 0.36 15.35 4.27
CA ALA A 193 0.16 16.65 4.90
C ALA A 193 1.50 17.37 5.10
N PHE A 194 2.51 16.67 5.61
CA PHE A 194 3.86 17.21 5.77
C PHE A 194 4.46 17.68 4.45
N LEU A 195 4.32 16.89 3.38
CA LEU A 195 4.75 17.27 2.03
C LEU A 195 4.03 18.55 1.56
N ASN A 196 2.71 18.62 1.72
CA ASN A 196 1.92 19.80 1.35
C ASN A 196 2.30 21.06 2.15
N PHE A 197 2.57 20.93 3.46
CA PHE A 197 3.03 22.05 4.28
C PHE A 197 4.44 22.53 3.88
N THR A 198 5.34 21.59 3.62
CA THR A 198 6.72 21.89 3.17
C THR A 198 6.71 22.64 1.85
N LEU A 199 5.88 22.21 0.89
CA LEU A 199 5.71 22.88 -0.40
C LEU A 199 5.16 24.31 -0.29
N ARG A 200 4.51 24.66 0.83
CA ARG A 200 4.04 26.02 1.10
C ARG A 200 5.03 26.93 1.82
N GLY A 201 6.08 26.37 2.42
CA GLY A 201 6.96 27.13 3.32
C GLY A 201 6.32 27.50 4.67
N ALA A 202 5.16 26.93 5.01
CA ALA A 202 4.48 27.16 6.29
C ALA A 202 5.00 26.21 7.38
N ALA A 203 5.09 26.69 8.62
CA ALA A 203 5.40 25.83 9.77
C ALA A 203 4.37 24.70 9.87
N PHE A 204 4.84 23.46 10.11
CA PHE A 204 3.95 22.31 10.31
C PHE A 204 3.03 22.58 11.50
N THR A 205 1.74 22.77 11.22
CA THR A 205 0.71 22.90 12.23
C THR A 205 -0.22 21.70 12.15
N LEU A 206 -0.50 21.08 13.30
CA LEU A 206 -1.53 20.06 13.41
C LEU A 206 -2.89 20.74 13.18
N THR A 207 -3.35 20.77 11.94
CA THR A 207 -4.65 21.33 11.60
C THR A 207 -5.74 20.55 12.33
N THR A 208 -6.85 21.22 12.66
CA THR A 208 -8.00 20.62 13.32
C THR A 208 -8.47 19.36 12.60
N GLU A 209 -8.39 19.35 11.27
CA GLU A 209 -8.76 18.19 10.42
C GLU A 209 -7.83 16.99 10.62
N LEU A 210 -6.50 17.19 10.69
CA LEU A 210 -5.55 16.10 10.99
C LEU A 210 -5.76 15.56 12.40
N ARG A 211 -6.03 16.44 13.38
CA ARG A 211 -6.35 16.03 14.75
C ARG A 211 -7.62 15.18 14.79
N THR A 212 -8.69 15.60 14.10
CA THR A 212 -9.93 14.81 14.03
C THR A 212 -9.70 13.48 13.35
N GLN A 213 -8.91 13.43 12.27
CA GLN A 213 -8.61 12.17 11.59
C GLN A 213 -7.81 11.21 12.50
N LEU A 214 -6.84 11.73 13.26
CA LEU A 214 -6.08 10.93 14.23
C LEU A 214 -6.97 10.39 15.36
N ILE A 215 -7.96 11.18 15.82
CA ILE A 215 -8.93 10.75 16.84
C ILE A 215 -9.92 9.72 16.29
N VAL A 216 -10.26 9.78 15.00
CA VAL A 216 -11.17 8.81 14.37
C VAL A 216 -10.44 7.50 14.03
N LEU A 217 -9.15 7.56 13.74
CA LEU A 217 -8.36 6.40 13.34
C LEU A 217 -7.59 5.71 14.49
N GLY A 218 -7.37 6.38 15.62
CA GLY A 218 -6.70 5.86 16.81
C GLY A 218 -7.67 5.63 17.96
#